data_AF-A0A4U0UWZ4-F1
#
_entry.id   AF-A0A4U0UWZ4-F1
#
_cell.length_a   1.000
_cell.length_b   1.000
_cell.length_c   1.000
_cell.angle_alpha   90.00
_cell.angle_beta   90.00
_cell.angle_gamma   90.00
#
_symmetry.space_group_name_H-M   'P 1'
#
loop_
_entity.id
_entity.type
_entity.pdbx_description
1 polymer ?
#
loop_
_entity_poly.entity_id
_entity_poly.type
_entity_poly.pdbx_seq_one_letter_code
_entity_poly.pdbx_strand_id
1 'polypeptide(L)'
;MDGRVSPHWAYVPPGRLGQPSMELHQDPRLDPRLLAVLSANGADRMRTLLALTTLSPSSTLDQVRTAVSDSEKLSEDMYEQLPNTLPRDRLELQVESQVIRIVGSDANLIALHLYRPVVKGSALPCIVYCHGGSGGGISYASIDNKVQRRWCISLAAQGLIVVNVDYRIARTTTTGFPMFPAALNDVCSAVKFVYSHRDTLHTRNIVVHGDSGGGNLALATALKAKREGWTNRIDGVYAYSPFISNAYSWSLALKLAELASFVECDGYLLNVHYMAHMAHTYTPLPADATNPLAWPYHASKEDLEGLPPHMTVVDELSPLRSEGEAYVRKLVRAGVKAVGHVNLGSVQGACLAFRQAVPEMHEVLARKIAAFARNV
;
A
#
# COMPACT_ATOMS: atom_id res chain seq x y z
N MET A 1 -41.01 38.45 -8.00
CA MET A 1 -39.74 37.78 -7.66
C MET A 1 -40.08 36.70 -6.65
N ASP A 2 -40.44 35.51 -7.13
CA ASP A 2 -40.80 34.38 -6.26
C ASP A 2 -39.54 33.60 -5.90
N GLY A 3 -39.06 33.81 -4.66
CA GLY A 3 -37.85 33.20 -4.11
C GLY A 3 -38.02 31.74 -3.71
N ARG A 4 -38.34 30.86 -4.67
CA ARG A 4 -38.29 29.41 -4.45
C ARG A 4 -36.92 28.87 -4.83
N VAL A 5 -35.98 28.91 -3.88
CA VAL A 5 -34.78 28.06 -3.95
C VAL A 5 -35.25 26.63 -3.74
N SER A 6 -35.07 25.79 -4.75
CA SER A 6 -35.40 24.37 -4.71
C SER A 6 -34.68 23.66 -3.55
N PRO A 7 -35.33 22.77 -2.76
CA PRO A 7 -34.74 22.15 -1.55
C PRO A 7 -33.74 21.02 -1.84
N HIS A 8 -33.24 20.88 -3.07
CA HIS A 8 -32.60 19.65 -3.55
C HIS A 8 -31.10 19.47 -3.25
N TRP A 9 -30.48 20.21 -2.32
CA TRP A 9 -29.10 19.92 -1.92
C TRP A 9 -28.75 20.46 -0.53
N ALA A 10 -29.42 20.03 0.53
CA ALA A 10 -28.77 20.12 1.85
C ALA A 10 -27.48 19.30 1.77
N TYR A 11 -26.31 19.94 1.95
CA TYR A 11 -25.04 19.23 1.97
C TYR A 11 -25.06 18.18 3.08
N VAL A 12 -24.95 16.91 2.71
CA VAL A 12 -24.77 15.80 3.64
C VAL A 12 -23.30 15.39 3.56
N PRO A 13 -22.53 15.49 4.66
CA PRO A 13 -21.15 15.02 4.66
C PRO A 13 -21.08 13.53 4.28
N PRO A 14 -20.03 13.08 3.58
CA PRO A 14 -19.95 11.71 3.09
C PRO A 14 -19.77 10.69 4.21
N GLY A 15 -20.14 9.43 3.93
CA GLY A 15 -19.85 8.30 4.79
C GLY A 15 -20.30 8.53 6.24
N ARG A 16 -19.41 8.18 7.16
CA ARG A 16 -19.65 8.30 8.60
C ARG A 16 -19.53 9.72 9.16
N LEU A 17 -19.10 10.70 8.35
CA LEU A 17 -19.17 12.11 8.75
C LEU A 17 -20.62 12.61 8.76
N GLY A 18 -21.44 12.21 7.77
CA GLY A 18 -22.85 12.59 7.70
C GLY A 18 -23.77 11.63 8.45
N GLN A 19 -23.42 10.34 8.50
CA GLN A 19 -24.18 9.32 9.22
C GLN A 19 -23.22 8.42 10.02
N PRO A 20 -22.94 8.70 11.30
CA PRO A 20 -21.92 7.98 12.10
C PRO A 20 -22.11 6.45 12.18
N SER A 21 -23.34 5.97 12.01
CA SER A 21 -23.70 4.56 11.98
C SER A 21 -23.58 3.90 10.60
N MET A 22 -23.24 4.63 9.55
CA MET A 22 -23.18 4.11 8.18
C MET A 22 -22.19 2.95 8.09
N GLU A 23 -22.66 1.85 7.50
CA GLU A 23 -21.84 0.71 7.11
C GLU A 23 -21.51 0.77 5.62
N LEU A 24 -20.48 0.04 5.20
CA LEU A 24 -19.96 0.12 3.83
C LEU A 24 -21.02 -0.21 2.79
N HIS A 25 -21.91 -1.18 3.05
CA HIS A 25 -23.01 -1.51 2.13
C HIS A 25 -24.06 -0.41 1.94
N GLN A 26 -24.09 0.57 2.84
CA GLN A 26 -25.04 1.70 2.80
C GLN A 26 -24.45 2.92 2.09
N ASP A 27 -23.12 2.95 1.90
CA ASP A 27 -22.46 4.10 1.29
C ASP A 27 -22.75 4.13 -0.22
N PRO A 28 -23.47 5.15 -0.72
CA PRO A 28 -23.90 5.20 -2.12
C PRO A 28 -22.74 5.39 -3.10
N ARG A 29 -21.52 5.66 -2.61
CA ARG A 29 -20.33 5.83 -3.44
C ARG A 29 -19.73 4.50 -3.86
N LEU A 30 -19.95 3.42 -3.09
CA LEU A 30 -19.34 2.13 -3.34
C LEU A 30 -19.77 1.55 -4.69
N ASP A 31 -18.80 1.04 -5.47
CA ASP A 31 -19.10 0.32 -6.71
C ASP A 31 -20.02 -0.89 -6.41
N PRO A 32 -21.22 -0.98 -7.03
CA PRO A 32 -22.15 -2.08 -6.76
C PRO A 32 -21.58 -3.48 -7.00
N ARG A 33 -20.56 -3.63 -7.86
CA ARG A 33 -19.89 -4.91 -8.11
C ARG A 33 -18.96 -5.29 -6.96
N LEU A 34 -18.27 -4.31 -6.38
CA LEU A 34 -17.51 -4.52 -5.15
C LEU A 34 -18.45 -4.85 -4.00
N LEU A 35 -19.56 -4.13 -3.87
CA LEU A 35 -20.59 -4.44 -2.88
C LEU A 35 -21.04 -5.89 -2.97
N ALA A 36 -21.39 -6.37 -4.16
CA ALA A 36 -21.83 -7.76 -4.35
C ALA A 36 -20.81 -8.79 -3.83
N VAL A 37 -19.52 -8.61 -4.12
CA VAL A 37 -18.46 -9.51 -3.65
C VAL A 37 -18.23 -9.39 -2.16
N LEU A 38 -18.25 -8.17 -1.61
CA LEU A 38 -18.04 -7.93 -0.19
C LEU A 38 -19.20 -8.48 0.65
N SER A 39 -20.46 -8.28 0.21
CA SER A 39 -21.66 -8.83 0.86
C SER A 39 -21.69 -10.35 0.83
N ALA A 40 -21.22 -10.99 -0.25
CA ALA A 40 -21.13 -12.44 -0.33
C ALA A 40 -20.22 -13.06 0.75
N ASN A 41 -19.26 -12.28 1.28
CA ASN A 41 -18.31 -12.70 2.30
C ASN A 41 -18.54 -12.00 3.65
N GLY A 42 -19.60 -11.21 3.80
CA GLY A 42 -19.90 -10.42 5.01
C GLY A 42 -18.93 -9.28 5.32
N ALA A 43 -18.00 -8.97 4.41
CA ALA A 43 -16.98 -7.94 4.58
C ALA A 43 -17.55 -6.51 4.48
N ASP A 44 -18.73 -6.36 3.87
CA ASP A 44 -19.48 -5.10 3.73
C ASP A 44 -20.14 -4.61 5.04
N ARG A 45 -20.20 -5.48 6.05
CA ARG A 45 -20.72 -5.23 7.41
C ARG A 45 -19.65 -5.39 8.49
N MET A 46 -18.44 -5.79 8.09
CA MET A 46 -17.35 -6.08 8.99
C MET A 46 -16.62 -4.80 9.40
N ARG A 47 -16.91 -4.31 10.61
CA ARG A 47 -16.29 -3.06 11.13
C ARG A 47 -14.97 -3.30 11.86
N THR A 48 -14.81 -4.47 12.47
CA THR A 48 -13.63 -4.89 13.24
C THR A 48 -13.51 -6.42 13.15
N LEU A 49 -12.31 -6.96 12.94
CA LEU A 49 -12.09 -8.41 13.04
C LEU A 49 -12.27 -8.88 14.49
N LEU A 50 -12.91 -10.04 14.69
CA LEU A 50 -13.19 -10.57 16.03
C LEU A 50 -11.92 -10.77 16.87
N ALA A 51 -10.80 -11.16 16.25
CA ALA A 51 -9.51 -11.30 16.93
C ALA A 51 -9.02 -9.99 17.59
N LEU A 52 -9.52 -8.84 17.14
CA LEU A 52 -9.10 -7.52 17.56
C LEU A 52 -10.04 -6.88 18.58
N THR A 53 -11.24 -7.42 18.78
CA THR A 53 -12.18 -6.91 19.80
C THR A 53 -11.71 -7.18 21.22
N THR A 54 -10.69 -8.02 21.38
CA THR A 54 -10.07 -8.37 22.68
C THR A 54 -8.92 -7.43 23.06
N LEU A 55 -8.45 -6.59 22.13
CA LEU A 55 -7.38 -5.63 22.38
C LEU A 55 -7.90 -4.38 23.09
N SER A 56 -7.10 -3.84 24.01
CA SER A 56 -7.36 -2.60 24.73
C SER A 56 -6.09 -1.74 24.80
N PRO A 57 -6.18 -0.47 25.24
CA PRO A 57 -5.00 0.36 25.47
C PRO A 57 -3.99 -0.23 26.48
N SER A 58 -4.40 -1.21 27.30
CA SER A 58 -3.52 -1.89 28.26
C SER A 58 -2.98 -3.22 27.75
N SER A 59 -3.29 -3.62 26.50
CA SER A 59 -2.77 -4.85 25.92
C SER A 59 -1.24 -4.80 25.81
N THR A 60 -0.57 -5.90 26.17
CA THR A 60 0.87 -6.01 26.00
C THR A 60 1.23 -6.13 24.52
N LEU A 61 2.48 -5.82 24.18
CA LEU A 61 2.96 -5.96 22.80
C LEU A 61 2.79 -7.40 22.27
N ASP A 62 2.96 -8.41 23.12
CA ASP A 62 2.77 -9.81 22.73
C ASP A 62 1.28 -10.17 22.49
N GLN A 63 0.36 -9.61 23.27
CA GLN A 63 -1.08 -9.75 23.02
C GLN A 63 -1.47 -9.10 21.70
N VAL A 64 -0.98 -7.89 21.44
CA VAL A 64 -1.20 -7.18 20.17
C VAL A 64 -0.65 -8.00 19.01
N ARG A 65 0.59 -8.47 19.12
CA ARG A 65 1.25 -9.31 18.12
C ARG A 65 0.49 -10.60 17.82
N THR A 66 -0.05 -11.25 18.84
CA THR A 66 -0.87 -12.48 18.70
C THR A 66 -2.17 -12.19 17.96
N ALA A 67 -2.93 -11.18 18.40
CA ALA A 67 -4.19 -10.80 17.76
C ALA A 67 -4.00 -10.32 16.31
N VAL A 68 -2.91 -9.59 16.05
CA VAL A 68 -2.50 -9.20 14.70
C VAL A 68 -2.23 -10.46 13.88
N SER A 69 -1.43 -11.39 14.38
CA SER A 69 -1.08 -12.66 13.72
C SER A 69 -2.31 -13.50 13.33
N ASP A 70 -3.28 -13.64 14.23
CA ASP A 70 -4.52 -14.38 13.95
C ASP A 70 -5.34 -13.70 12.83
N SER A 71 -5.33 -12.36 12.82
CA SER A 71 -5.94 -11.57 11.76
C SER A 71 -5.22 -11.73 10.42
N GLU A 72 -3.90 -11.97 10.42
CA GLU A 72 -3.12 -12.27 9.19
C GLU A 72 -3.62 -13.55 8.55
N LYS A 73 -3.74 -14.61 9.34
CA LYS A 73 -4.13 -15.92 8.83
C LYS A 73 -5.50 -15.86 8.15
N LEU A 74 -6.45 -15.15 8.76
CA LEU A 74 -7.77 -14.93 8.18
C LEU A 74 -7.72 -14.13 6.87
N SER A 75 -6.87 -13.12 6.80
CA SER A 75 -6.70 -12.30 5.59
C SER A 75 -6.04 -13.07 4.45
N GLU A 76 -5.04 -13.89 4.75
CA GLU A 76 -4.36 -14.77 3.79
C GLU A 76 -5.31 -15.85 3.27
N ASP A 77 -6.06 -16.52 4.16
CA ASP A 77 -7.06 -17.51 3.79
C ASP A 77 -8.13 -16.90 2.86
N MET A 78 -8.54 -15.65 3.12
CA MET A 78 -9.43 -14.91 2.23
C MET A 78 -8.78 -14.66 0.86
N TYR A 79 -7.54 -14.15 0.80
CA TYR A 79 -6.85 -13.89 -0.48
C TYR A 79 -6.67 -15.14 -1.34
N GLU A 80 -6.40 -16.30 -0.74
CA GLU A 80 -6.29 -17.56 -1.47
C GLU A 80 -7.64 -18.01 -2.06
N GLN A 81 -8.72 -17.79 -1.31
CA GLN A 81 -10.09 -18.11 -1.73
C GLN A 81 -10.64 -17.12 -2.76
N LEU A 82 -10.14 -15.88 -2.81
CA LEU A 82 -10.64 -14.89 -3.75
C LEU A 82 -10.47 -15.35 -5.21
N PRO A 83 -11.54 -15.28 -6.02
CA PRO A 83 -11.44 -15.47 -7.46
C PRO A 83 -10.49 -14.44 -8.08
N ASN A 84 -9.43 -14.90 -8.75
CA ASN A 84 -8.35 -14.01 -9.20
C ASN A 84 -8.01 -14.13 -10.71
N THR A 85 -8.49 -15.18 -11.37
CA THR A 85 -8.26 -15.39 -12.81
C THR A 85 -9.25 -14.60 -13.64
N LEU A 86 -8.78 -13.93 -14.70
CA LEU A 86 -9.63 -13.26 -15.68
C LEU A 86 -9.56 -14.00 -17.03
N PRO A 87 -10.66 -14.05 -17.82
CA PRO A 87 -10.64 -14.66 -19.15
C PRO A 87 -9.59 -14.07 -20.11
N ARG A 88 -9.16 -12.82 -19.87
CA ARG A 88 -8.15 -12.11 -20.66
C ARG A 88 -6.70 -12.46 -20.28
N ASP A 89 -6.47 -13.14 -19.15
CA ASP A 89 -5.10 -13.50 -18.72
C ASP A 89 -4.35 -14.34 -19.75
N ARG A 90 -5.08 -15.19 -20.48
CA ARG A 90 -4.52 -16.02 -21.56
C ARG A 90 -4.03 -15.22 -22.77
N LEU A 91 -4.38 -13.93 -22.86
CA LEU A 91 -4.01 -13.02 -23.95
C LEU A 91 -2.84 -12.11 -23.58
N GLU A 92 -2.41 -12.15 -22.31
CA GLU A 92 -1.27 -11.38 -21.84
C GLU A 92 0.06 -11.96 -22.31
N LEU A 93 1.12 -11.16 -22.22
CA LEU A 93 2.48 -11.68 -22.41
C LEU A 93 2.73 -12.81 -21.41
N GLN A 94 3.34 -13.89 -21.88
CA GLN A 94 3.82 -14.93 -20.97
C GLN A 94 4.88 -14.34 -20.05
N VAL A 95 4.82 -14.68 -18.77
CA VAL A 95 5.73 -14.20 -17.73
C VAL A 95 6.46 -15.39 -17.13
N GLU A 96 7.79 -15.35 -17.15
CA GLU A 96 8.64 -16.26 -16.39
C GLU A 96 8.90 -15.68 -15.00
N SER A 97 9.04 -16.56 -14.00
CA SER A 97 9.38 -16.17 -12.64
C SER A 97 10.56 -16.98 -12.10
N GLN A 98 11.46 -16.31 -11.39
CA GLN A 98 12.57 -16.95 -10.67
C GLN A 98 12.79 -16.29 -9.31
N VAL A 99 13.36 -17.03 -8.37
CA VAL A 99 13.75 -16.50 -7.07
C VAL A 99 15.28 -16.46 -7.01
N ILE A 100 15.83 -15.28 -6.73
CA ILE A 100 17.25 -15.11 -6.41
C ILE A 100 17.38 -14.69 -4.94
N ARG A 101 18.56 -14.88 -4.36
CA ARG A 101 18.84 -14.46 -2.98
C ARG A 101 20.01 -13.50 -2.94
N ILE A 102 19.87 -12.46 -2.13
CA ILE A 102 20.89 -11.43 -1.93
C ILE A 102 21.23 -11.32 -0.44
N VAL A 103 22.41 -10.79 -0.14
CA VAL A 103 22.81 -10.47 1.23
C VAL A 103 22.42 -9.01 1.52
N GLY A 104 21.62 -8.81 2.57
CA GLY A 104 21.21 -7.51 3.05
C GLY A 104 22.28 -6.80 3.87
N SER A 105 21.99 -5.58 4.30
CA SER A 105 22.95 -4.70 4.97
C SER A 105 23.42 -5.20 6.34
N ASP A 106 22.62 -6.03 7.01
CA ASP A 106 22.90 -6.66 8.29
C ASP A 106 23.17 -8.17 8.15
N ALA A 107 23.70 -8.58 7.00
CA ALA A 107 24.08 -9.94 6.66
C ALA A 107 22.93 -10.98 6.67
N ASN A 108 21.67 -10.51 6.64
CA ASN A 108 20.51 -11.36 6.42
C ASN A 108 20.40 -11.76 4.95
N LEU A 109 19.71 -12.87 4.69
CA LEU A 109 19.43 -13.34 3.33
C LEU A 109 18.03 -12.86 2.92
N ILE A 110 17.95 -12.15 1.81
CA ILE A 110 16.68 -11.59 1.28
C ILE A 110 16.36 -12.32 -0.03
N ALA A 111 15.17 -12.90 -0.14
CA ALA A 111 14.70 -13.46 -1.40
C ALA A 111 14.10 -12.36 -2.27
N LEU A 112 14.39 -12.39 -3.57
CA LEU A 112 13.81 -11.52 -4.58
C LEU A 112 13.08 -12.39 -5.59
N HIS A 113 11.77 -12.18 -5.71
CA HIS A 113 10.91 -12.87 -6.68
C HIS A 113 10.86 -12.02 -7.95
N LEU A 114 11.57 -12.47 -8.99
CA LEU A 114 11.67 -11.78 -10.27
C LEU A 114 10.58 -12.29 -11.19
N TYR A 115 9.82 -11.38 -11.79
CA TYR A 115 8.84 -11.65 -12.84
C TYR A 115 9.26 -10.89 -14.09
N ARG A 116 9.36 -11.61 -15.20
CA ARG A 116 9.81 -11.05 -16.48
C ARG A 116 8.93 -11.53 -17.62
N PRO A 117 8.47 -10.65 -18.52
CA PRO A 117 7.79 -11.07 -19.73
C PRO A 117 8.77 -11.79 -20.68
N VAL A 118 8.33 -12.90 -21.28
CA VAL A 118 9.09 -13.68 -22.26
C VAL A 118 9.11 -12.94 -23.60
N VAL A 119 9.89 -11.87 -23.67
CA VAL A 119 10.09 -11.03 -24.84
C VAL A 119 11.58 -10.86 -25.13
N LYS A 120 11.97 -10.88 -26.40
CA LYS A 120 13.33 -10.54 -26.83
C LYS A 120 13.42 -9.02 -27.00
N GLY A 121 14.52 -8.41 -26.56
CA GLY A 121 14.73 -6.98 -26.81
C GLY A 121 15.68 -6.30 -25.85
N SER A 122 15.60 -4.97 -25.82
CA SER A 122 16.37 -4.08 -24.95
C SER A 122 15.95 -4.17 -23.49
N ALA A 123 16.73 -3.54 -22.61
CA ALA A 123 16.41 -3.42 -21.20
C ALA A 123 15.01 -2.83 -20.94
N LEU A 124 14.29 -3.41 -19.98
CA LEU A 124 12.92 -3.02 -19.60
C LEU A 124 12.92 -2.16 -18.33
N PRO A 125 11.94 -1.24 -18.15
CA PRO A 125 11.74 -0.58 -16.87
C PRO A 125 11.56 -1.58 -15.73
N CYS A 126 12.11 -1.28 -14.57
CA CYS A 126 12.07 -2.16 -13.41
C CYS A 126 11.21 -1.59 -12.29
N ILE A 127 10.29 -2.41 -11.80
CA ILE A 127 9.53 -2.15 -10.57
C ILE A 127 10.19 -2.94 -9.45
N VAL A 128 10.78 -2.25 -8.47
CA VAL A 128 11.09 -2.86 -7.18
C VAL A 128 9.83 -2.77 -6.33
N TYR A 129 9.13 -3.89 -6.22
CA TYR A 129 7.81 -3.95 -5.60
C TYR A 129 7.92 -4.36 -4.13
N CYS A 130 7.31 -3.55 -3.29
CA CYS A 130 7.11 -3.80 -1.87
C CYS A 130 5.63 -4.15 -1.70
N HIS A 131 5.32 -5.40 -1.42
CA HIS A 131 3.93 -5.82 -1.30
C HIS A 131 3.25 -5.20 -0.09
N GLY A 132 2.00 -4.83 -0.24
CA GLY A 132 1.16 -4.52 0.91
C GLY A 132 0.88 -5.76 1.72
N GLY A 133 0.09 -5.51 2.75
CA GLY A 133 -0.28 -6.52 3.72
C GLY A 133 -0.73 -5.82 4.97
N SER A 134 -0.04 -4.71 5.39
CA SER A 134 -0.44 -3.87 6.55
C SER A 134 0.54 -2.86 7.18
N GLY A 135 1.01 -1.86 6.45
CA GLY A 135 1.67 -0.71 7.08
C GLY A 135 3.16 -0.84 7.43
N GLY A 136 3.97 0.11 6.95
CA GLY A 136 5.37 0.31 7.38
C GLY A 136 6.40 -0.78 7.07
N GLY A 137 6.02 -2.01 6.75
CA GLY A 137 6.91 -3.18 6.84
C GLY A 137 6.29 -4.33 7.63
N ILE A 138 5.05 -4.17 8.05
CA ILE A 138 4.15 -5.25 8.37
C ILE A 138 3.44 -5.62 7.06
N SER A 139 3.63 -6.86 6.65
CA SER A 139 2.77 -7.47 5.64
C SER A 139 2.10 -8.67 6.27
N TYR A 140 0.77 -8.66 6.24
CA TYR A 140 -0.09 -9.78 6.61
C TYR A 140 -0.22 -10.83 5.52
N ALA A 141 0.36 -10.57 4.35
CA ALA A 141 0.24 -11.44 3.20
C ALA A 141 1.60 -12.10 2.93
N SER A 142 1.58 -13.40 2.64
CA SER A 142 2.76 -14.08 2.10
C SER A 142 3.17 -13.40 0.80
N ILE A 143 4.47 -13.21 0.55
CA ILE A 143 4.94 -12.67 -0.73
C ILE A 143 4.41 -13.47 -1.93
N ASP A 144 4.11 -14.76 -1.71
CA ASP A 144 3.73 -15.71 -2.74
C ASP A 144 2.22 -16.00 -2.82
N ASN A 145 1.41 -15.24 -2.07
CA ASN A 145 -0.04 -15.40 -2.12
C ASN A 145 -0.59 -15.10 -3.52
N LYS A 146 -1.74 -15.70 -3.80
CA LYS A 146 -2.40 -15.67 -5.11
C LYS A 146 -2.62 -14.26 -5.64
N VAL A 147 -3.04 -13.31 -4.80
CA VAL A 147 -3.32 -11.91 -5.19
C VAL A 147 -2.02 -11.20 -5.55
N GLN A 148 -1.00 -11.28 -4.69
CA GLN A 148 0.28 -10.59 -4.90
C GLN A 148 1.07 -11.15 -6.08
N ARG A 149 1.11 -12.48 -6.22
CA ARG A 149 1.73 -13.13 -7.39
C ARG A 149 1.07 -12.67 -8.68
N ARG A 150 -0.27 -12.64 -8.72
CA ARG A 150 -1.01 -12.21 -9.89
C ARG A 150 -0.79 -10.73 -10.20
N TRP A 151 -0.67 -9.87 -9.19
CA TRP A 151 -0.32 -8.47 -9.39
C TRP A 151 1.06 -8.30 -10.05
N CYS A 152 2.07 -9.02 -9.55
CA CYS A 152 3.41 -9.01 -10.14
C CYS A 152 3.41 -9.50 -11.60
N ILE A 153 2.66 -10.55 -11.90
CA ILE A 153 2.46 -11.05 -13.29
C ILE A 153 1.78 -9.97 -14.15
N SER A 154 0.74 -9.31 -13.64
CA SER A 154 -0.03 -8.31 -14.38
C SER A 154 0.82 -7.09 -14.72
N LEU A 155 1.69 -6.67 -13.80
CA LEU A 155 2.70 -5.63 -14.04
C LEU A 155 3.77 -6.07 -15.05
N ALA A 156 4.33 -7.28 -14.89
CA ALA A 156 5.33 -7.82 -15.81
C ALA A 156 4.77 -7.97 -17.24
N ALA A 157 3.51 -8.37 -17.37
CA ALA A 157 2.78 -8.46 -18.64
C ALA A 157 2.60 -7.10 -19.34
N GLN A 158 2.77 -5.97 -18.63
CA GLN A 158 2.86 -4.64 -19.25
C GLN A 158 4.25 -4.36 -19.87
N GLY A 159 5.16 -5.33 -19.98
CA GLY A 159 6.51 -5.09 -20.48
C GLY A 159 7.42 -4.46 -19.42
N LEU A 160 7.29 -4.90 -18.17
CA LEU A 160 8.11 -4.48 -17.03
C LEU A 160 8.88 -5.67 -16.47
N ILE A 161 10.02 -5.43 -15.84
CA ILE A 161 10.61 -6.39 -14.91
C ILE A 161 10.11 -6.03 -13.51
N VAL A 162 9.58 -7.01 -12.78
CA VAL A 162 9.11 -6.80 -11.42
C VAL A 162 9.99 -7.60 -10.48
N VAL A 163 10.55 -6.93 -9.48
CA VAL A 163 11.35 -7.52 -8.40
C VAL A 163 10.53 -7.35 -7.12
N ASN A 164 9.76 -8.38 -6.76
CA ASN A 164 9.02 -8.41 -5.51
C ASN A 164 9.96 -8.82 -4.37
N VAL A 165 10.06 -7.99 -3.33
CA VAL A 165 11.07 -8.12 -2.28
C VAL A 165 10.48 -8.89 -1.08
N ASP A 166 11.08 -10.02 -0.72
CA ASP A 166 10.72 -10.80 0.48
C ASP A 166 11.44 -10.21 1.70
N TYR A 167 11.06 -8.97 2.03
CA TYR A 167 11.64 -8.27 3.17
C TYR A 167 11.10 -8.83 4.49
N ARG A 168 11.89 -8.68 5.55
CA ARG A 168 11.50 -9.09 6.88
C ARG A 168 10.22 -8.39 7.32
N ILE A 169 9.20 -9.20 7.58
CA ILE A 169 7.91 -8.76 8.07
C ILE A 169 7.71 -9.26 9.50
N ALA A 170 6.97 -8.46 10.27
CA ALA A 170 6.57 -8.79 11.63
C ALA A 170 5.60 -9.99 11.64
N ARG A 171 6.12 -11.23 11.60
CA ARG A 171 5.33 -12.47 11.58
C ARG A 171 5.37 -13.21 12.92
N THR A 172 4.47 -14.18 13.03
CA THR A 172 4.38 -15.20 14.09
C THR A 172 5.72 -15.84 14.49
N THR A 173 5.63 -16.60 15.60
CA THR A 173 6.63 -17.30 16.44
C THR A 173 7.88 -17.92 15.81
N THR A 174 8.03 -17.99 14.49
CA THR A 174 9.15 -18.67 13.80
C THR A 174 10.25 -17.75 13.27
N THR A 175 9.97 -16.47 12.96
CA THR A 175 10.98 -15.52 12.43
C THR A 175 11.24 -14.31 13.33
N GLY A 176 10.55 -14.23 14.47
CA GLY A 176 10.51 -13.07 15.35
C GLY A 176 9.67 -11.92 14.77
N PHE A 177 9.53 -10.84 15.56
CA PHE A 177 8.84 -9.60 15.16
C PHE A 177 9.89 -8.52 14.80
N PRO A 178 10.46 -8.54 13.58
CA PRO A 178 11.37 -7.50 13.13
C PRO A 178 10.66 -6.14 13.17
N MET A 179 11.23 -5.22 13.94
CA MET A 179 10.74 -3.84 14.09
C MET A 179 11.37 -2.95 13.02
N PHE A 180 10.88 -1.73 12.88
CA PHE A 180 11.61 -0.67 12.16
C PHE A 180 13.08 -0.62 12.63
N PRO A 181 14.09 -0.52 11.74
CA PRO A 181 14.02 -0.34 10.28
C PRO A 181 14.28 -1.60 9.44
N ALA A 182 14.03 -2.82 9.95
CA ALA A 182 14.44 -4.07 9.28
C ALA A 182 13.92 -4.21 7.83
N ALA A 183 12.60 -4.08 7.63
CA ALA A 183 11.98 -4.16 6.29
C ALA A 183 12.53 -3.08 5.34
N LEU A 184 12.67 -1.85 5.83
CA LEU A 184 13.20 -0.73 5.05
C LEU A 184 14.64 -0.99 4.59
N ASN A 185 15.48 -1.55 5.46
CA ASN A 185 16.85 -1.90 5.11
C ASN A 185 16.92 -3.00 4.04
N ASP A 186 16.00 -3.97 4.09
CA ASP A 186 15.91 -5.05 3.10
C ASP A 186 15.51 -4.50 1.72
N VAL A 187 14.51 -3.62 1.66
CA VAL A 187 14.09 -2.95 0.42
C VAL A 187 15.21 -2.06 -0.14
N CYS A 188 15.90 -1.31 0.72
CA CYS A 188 17.06 -0.51 0.28
C CYS A 188 18.18 -1.40 -0.30
N SER A 189 18.43 -2.56 0.31
CA SER A 189 19.39 -3.55 -0.19
C SER A 189 18.95 -4.09 -1.56
N ALA A 190 17.66 -4.37 -1.75
CA ALA A 190 17.11 -4.82 -3.03
C ALA A 190 17.26 -3.76 -4.13
N VAL A 191 16.92 -2.50 -3.86
CA VAL A 191 17.10 -1.39 -4.83
C VAL A 191 18.57 -1.24 -5.21
N LYS A 192 19.47 -1.22 -4.22
CA LYS A 192 20.92 -1.12 -4.45
C LYS A 192 21.43 -2.31 -5.29
N PHE A 193 20.93 -3.52 -5.03
CA PHE A 193 21.27 -4.72 -5.81
C PHE A 193 20.81 -4.60 -7.26
N VAL A 194 19.55 -4.26 -7.49
CA VAL A 194 18.98 -4.12 -8.85
C VAL A 194 19.74 -3.08 -9.65
N TYR A 195 20.06 -1.93 -9.05
CA TYR A 195 20.86 -0.88 -9.70
C TYR A 195 22.25 -1.38 -10.11
N SER A 196 22.95 -2.08 -9.21
CA SER A 196 24.30 -2.61 -9.48
C SER A 196 24.33 -3.75 -10.49
N HIS A 197 23.21 -4.44 -10.71
CA HIS A 197 23.11 -5.60 -11.61
C HIS A 197 22.22 -5.33 -12.82
N ARG A 198 21.96 -4.06 -13.16
CA ARG A 198 21.01 -3.69 -14.23
C ARG A 198 21.33 -4.31 -15.58
N ASP A 199 22.61 -4.50 -15.90
CA ASP A 199 23.03 -5.06 -17.18
C ASP A 199 22.70 -6.55 -17.26
N THR A 200 23.00 -7.31 -16.20
CA THR A 200 22.66 -8.74 -16.07
C THR A 200 21.16 -8.97 -15.93
N LEU A 201 20.47 -8.09 -15.20
CA LEU A 201 19.02 -8.12 -15.04
C LEU A 201 18.29 -7.50 -16.24
N HIS A 202 19.00 -6.97 -17.23
CA HIS A 202 18.43 -6.25 -18.38
C HIS A 202 17.36 -5.23 -17.96
N THR A 203 17.64 -4.44 -16.92
CA THR A 203 16.75 -3.40 -16.39
C THR A 203 17.23 -2.00 -16.76
N ARG A 204 16.28 -1.09 -16.87
CA ARG A 204 16.46 0.38 -16.84
C ARG A 204 15.37 0.97 -15.94
N ASN A 205 15.39 2.27 -15.68
CA ASN A 205 14.34 3.01 -14.96
C ASN A 205 13.82 2.26 -13.71
N ILE A 206 14.49 2.41 -12.57
CA ILE A 206 14.13 1.75 -11.33
C ILE A 206 13.08 2.59 -10.61
N VAL A 207 11.84 2.09 -10.62
CA VAL A 207 10.74 2.64 -9.83
C VAL A 207 10.52 1.78 -8.60
N VAL A 208 10.49 2.41 -7.42
CA VAL A 208 10.06 1.73 -6.20
C VAL A 208 8.54 1.87 -6.10
N HIS A 209 7.84 0.73 -6.02
CA HIS A 209 6.40 0.67 -5.96
C HIS A 209 5.95 -0.13 -4.74
N GLY A 210 4.81 0.24 -4.15
CA GLY A 210 4.12 -0.63 -3.22
C GLY A 210 2.71 -0.15 -2.91
N ASP A 211 1.93 -1.03 -2.29
CA ASP A 211 0.59 -0.73 -1.80
C ASP A 211 0.52 -0.76 -0.26
N SER A 212 -0.35 0.06 0.35
CA SER A 212 -0.54 0.09 1.81
C SER A 212 0.78 0.23 2.58
N GLY A 213 1.21 -0.80 3.32
CA GLY A 213 2.51 -0.84 3.99
C GLY A 213 3.72 -0.89 3.06
N GLY A 214 3.59 -1.58 1.94
CA GLY A 214 4.58 -1.50 0.86
C GLY A 214 4.65 -0.10 0.27
N GLY A 215 3.53 0.62 0.23
CA GLY A 215 3.49 2.03 -0.15
C GLY A 215 4.29 2.91 0.82
N ASN A 216 4.23 2.64 2.12
CA ASN A 216 5.11 3.27 3.10
C ASN A 216 6.59 2.99 2.82
N LEU A 217 6.95 1.71 2.66
CA LEU A 217 8.33 1.31 2.36
C LEU A 217 8.86 1.96 1.07
N ALA A 218 8.03 2.08 0.03
CA ALA A 218 8.42 2.73 -1.22
C ALA A 218 8.78 4.21 -1.01
N LEU A 219 7.96 4.94 -0.26
CA LEU A 219 8.19 6.34 0.09
C LEU A 219 9.40 6.51 1.03
N ALA A 220 9.47 5.69 2.08
CA ALA A 220 10.57 5.68 3.05
C ALA A 220 11.92 5.32 2.42
N THR A 221 11.92 4.44 1.41
CA THR A 221 13.13 4.08 0.65
C THR A 221 13.71 5.28 -0.08
N ALA A 222 12.87 6.11 -0.70
CA ALA A 222 13.32 7.34 -1.37
C ALA A 222 13.86 8.38 -0.37
N LEU A 223 13.19 8.54 0.78
CA LEU A 223 13.66 9.38 1.89
C LEU A 223 15.03 8.93 2.42
N LYS A 224 15.18 7.63 2.67
CA LYS A 224 16.44 7.03 3.12
C LYS A 224 17.54 7.14 2.06
N ALA A 225 17.20 6.96 0.78
CA ALA A 225 18.13 7.14 -0.34
C ALA A 225 18.71 8.54 -0.39
N LYS A 226 17.88 9.56 -0.16
CA LYS A 226 18.33 10.95 -0.08
C LYS A 226 19.20 11.20 1.14
N ARG A 227 18.77 10.75 2.32
CA ARG A 227 19.55 10.90 3.56
C ARG A 227 20.93 10.25 3.47
N GLU A 228 21.06 9.14 2.75
CA GLU A 228 22.29 8.38 2.58
C GLU A 228 23.06 8.70 1.28
N GLY A 229 22.59 9.65 0.45
CA GLY A 229 23.31 10.10 -0.74
C GLY A 229 23.32 9.15 -1.94
N TRP A 230 22.29 8.31 -2.11
CA TRP A 230 22.16 7.39 -3.25
C TRP A 230 20.82 7.50 -4.01
N THR A 231 20.14 8.64 -3.92
CA THR A 231 18.88 8.91 -4.66
C THR A 231 18.99 8.69 -6.17
N ASN A 232 20.18 8.83 -6.76
CA ASN A 232 20.45 8.56 -8.17
C ASN A 232 20.23 7.10 -8.61
N ARG A 233 19.87 6.19 -7.68
CA ARG A 233 19.50 4.80 -7.97
C ARG A 233 18.00 4.57 -8.07
N ILE A 234 17.18 5.61 -7.87
CA ILE A 234 15.72 5.57 -7.92
C ILE A 234 15.25 6.61 -8.93
N ASP A 235 14.65 6.17 -10.02
CA ASP A 235 14.15 7.04 -11.08
C ASP A 235 12.73 7.54 -10.78
N GLY A 236 11.95 6.81 -9.99
CA GLY A 236 10.62 7.25 -9.56
C GLY A 236 10.05 6.45 -8.40
N VAL A 237 8.98 6.96 -7.80
CA VAL A 237 8.24 6.28 -6.72
C VAL A 237 6.75 6.24 -7.02
N TYR A 238 6.13 5.08 -6.89
CA TYR A 238 4.70 4.88 -7.12
C TYR A 238 4.04 4.23 -5.91
N ALA A 239 3.24 4.96 -5.16
CA ALA A 239 2.54 4.46 -3.97
C ALA A 239 1.04 4.27 -4.22
N TYR A 240 0.49 3.11 -3.84
CA TYR A 240 -0.96 2.87 -3.87
C TYR A 240 -1.53 2.75 -2.45
N SER A 241 -2.52 3.59 -2.13
CA SER A 241 -3.19 3.71 -0.83
C SER A 241 -2.23 3.57 0.35
N PRO A 242 -1.18 4.41 0.45
CA PRO A 242 -0.07 4.21 1.37
C PRO A 242 -0.47 4.40 2.83
N PHE A 243 0.10 3.58 3.73
CA PHE A 243 -0.13 3.60 5.18
C PHE A 243 1.05 4.27 5.93
N ILE A 244 0.96 5.57 6.20
CA ILE A 244 2.14 6.42 6.41
C ILE A 244 2.06 7.39 7.59
N SER A 245 0.92 7.52 8.26
CA SER A 245 0.74 8.60 9.25
C SER A 245 1.09 8.26 10.68
N ASN A 246 0.88 7.03 11.14
CA ASN A 246 0.84 6.72 12.57
C ASN A 246 -0.12 7.61 13.39
N ALA A 247 -1.05 8.31 12.73
CA ALA A 247 -1.98 9.25 13.34
C ALA A 247 -3.28 8.56 13.80
N TYR A 248 -3.31 7.24 13.82
CA TYR A 248 -4.49 6.43 14.08
C TYR A 248 -5.02 6.60 15.52
N SER A 249 -4.14 6.96 16.45
CA SER A 249 -4.49 7.26 17.86
C SER A 249 -4.73 8.76 18.13
N TRP A 250 -4.69 9.62 17.10
CA TRP A 250 -4.99 11.05 17.30
C TRP A 250 -6.41 11.28 17.81
N SER A 251 -6.59 12.41 18.48
CA SER A 251 -7.91 12.87 18.94
C SER A 251 -8.86 13.03 17.76
N LEU A 252 -10.17 12.90 18.02
CA LEU A 252 -11.20 13.09 16.99
C LEU A 252 -11.07 14.46 16.31
N ALA A 253 -10.78 15.52 17.08
CA ALA A 253 -10.61 16.86 16.55
C ALA A 253 -9.46 16.94 15.52
N LEU A 254 -8.31 16.34 15.83
CA LEU A 254 -7.16 16.30 14.91
C LEU A 254 -7.46 15.45 13.66
N LYS A 255 -8.12 14.31 13.84
CA LYS A 255 -8.55 13.46 12.71
C LYS A 255 -9.49 14.23 11.78
N LEU A 256 -10.50 14.92 12.31
CA LEU A 256 -11.42 15.71 11.49
C LEU A 256 -10.73 16.89 10.79
N ALA A 257 -9.73 17.49 11.42
CA ALA A 257 -9.00 18.64 10.88
C ALA A 257 -8.02 18.26 9.76
N GLU A 258 -7.32 17.13 9.88
CA GLU A 258 -6.23 16.76 8.95
C GLU A 258 -6.49 15.50 8.12
N LEU A 259 -7.11 14.49 8.73
CA LEU A 259 -7.21 13.13 8.20
C LEU A 259 -8.65 12.62 8.25
N ALA A 260 -9.59 13.41 7.72
CA ALA A 260 -11.02 13.20 7.90
C ALA A 260 -11.51 11.83 7.41
N SER A 261 -10.80 11.19 6.46
CA SER A 261 -11.09 9.81 6.03
C SER A 261 -10.98 8.77 7.15
N PHE A 262 -10.18 9.03 8.20
CA PHE A 262 -10.16 8.20 9.41
C PHE A 262 -11.45 8.23 10.21
N VAL A 263 -12.34 9.19 9.97
CA VAL A 263 -13.67 9.19 10.58
C VAL A 263 -14.68 8.77 9.53
N GLU A 264 -14.60 9.34 8.33
CA GLU A 264 -15.51 9.10 7.21
C GLU A 264 -15.63 7.63 6.81
N CYS A 265 -14.51 6.92 6.73
CA CYS A 265 -14.40 5.55 6.20
C CYS A 265 -13.97 4.53 7.26
N ASP A 266 -13.97 4.90 8.55
CA ASP A 266 -13.56 3.97 9.60
C ASP A 266 -14.41 2.70 9.60
N GLY A 267 -13.75 1.54 9.55
CA GLY A 267 -14.39 0.23 9.45
C GLY A 267 -14.77 -0.18 8.02
N TYR A 268 -14.40 0.59 6.98
CA TYR A 268 -14.54 0.17 5.59
C TYR A 268 -13.32 -0.67 5.21
N LEU A 269 -13.39 -1.97 5.49
CA LEU A 269 -12.30 -2.96 5.45
C LEU A 269 -11.13 -2.72 6.41
N LEU A 270 -10.79 -1.46 6.67
CA LEU A 270 -9.78 -1.04 7.64
C LEU A 270 -10.42 -0.29 8.80
N ASN A 271 -10.08 -0.72 10.02
CA ASN A 271 -10.50 -0.09 11.26
C ASN A 271 -9.36 0.75 11.83
N VAL A 272 -9.61 2.01 12.19
CA VAL A 272 -8.56 2.92 12.67
C VAL A 272 -7.98 2.49 14.02
N HIS A 273 -8.79 1.90 14.91
CA HIS A 273 -8.28 1.36 16.16
C HIS A 273 -7.34 0.18 15.92
N TYR A 274 -7.66 -0.69 14.97
CA TYR A 274 -6.75 -1.75 14.56
C TYR A 274 -5.44 -1.20 14.02
N MET A 275 -5.51 -0.26 13.08
CA MET A 275 -4.34 0.37 12.46
C MET A 275 -3.37 0.96 13.51
N ALA A 276 -3.88 1.50 14.62
CA ALA A 276 -3.04 1.96 15.73
C ALA A 276 -2.21 0.84 16.38
N HIS A 277 -2.84 -0.31 16.65
CA HIS A 277 -2.16 -1.49 17.19
C HIS A 277 -1.12 -2.05 16.23
N MET A 278 -1.45 -2.07 14.94
CA MET A 278 -0.50 -2.46 13.90
C MET A 278 0.70 -1.51 13.90
N ALA A 279 0.47 -0.20 13.86
CA ALA A 279 1.55 0.77 13.87
C ALA A 279 2.46 0.63 15.11
N HIS A 280 1.88 0.26 16.26
CA HIS A 280 2.64 -0.01 17.47
C HIS A 280 3.54 -1.26 17.36
N THR A 281 3.16 -2.32 16.62
CA THR A 281 4.06 -3.48 16.42
C THR A 281 5.25 -3.15 15.52
N TYR A 282 5.09 -2.21 14.59
CA TYR A 282 6.16 -1.76 13.71
C TYR A 282 7.14 -0.80 14.39
N THR A 283 6.61 0.20 15.11
CA THR A 283 7.38 1.20 15.87
C THR A 283 6.94 1.21 17.33
N PRO A 284 7.34 0.21 18.15
CA PRO A 284 6.96 0.19 19.57
C PRO A 284 7.71 1.22 20.40
N LEU A 285 8.81 1.77 19.87
CA LEU A 285 9.61 2.81 20.51
C LEU A 285 9.00 4.20 20.22
N PRO A 286 8.73 5.02 21.25
CA PRO A 286 8.16 6.36 21.05
C PRO A 286 9.00 7.27 20.15
N ALA A 287 10.32 7.07 20.11
CA ALA A 287 11.24 7.85 19.27
C ALA A 287 10.97 7.69 17.76
N ASP A 288 10.36 6.57 17.34
CA ASP A 288 10.06 6.31 15.94
C ASP A 288 8.66 6.77 15.53
N ALA A 289 7.82 7.20 16.48
CA ALA A 289 6.41 7.52 16.23
C ALA A 289 6.20 8.61 15.17
N THR A 290 7.14 9.56 15.07
CA THR A 290 7.15 10.63 14.06
C THR A 290 8.41 10.62 13.19
N ASN A 291 9.16 9.51 13.17
CA ASN A 291 10.35 9.38 12.33
C ASN A 291 9.91 9.24 10.86
N PRO A 292 10.32 10.14 9.94
CA PRO A 292 9.85 10.12 8.56
C PRO A 292 10.31 8.88 7.76
N LEU A 293 11.31 8.14 8.26
CA LEU A 293 11.71 6.87 7.66
C LEU A 293 10.80 5.70 8.10
N ALA A 294 10.06 5.83 9.19
CA ALA A 294 9.04 4.86 9.60
C ALA A 294 7.64 5.30 9.14
N TRP A 295 7.38 6.61 9.18
CA TRP A 295 6.08 7.22 8.92
C TRP A 295 6.27 8.44 8.00
N PRO A 296 6.34 8.22 6.66
CA PRO A 296 6.60 9.28 5.68
C PRO A 296 5.70 10.51 5.80
N TYR A 297 4.49 10.38 6.33
CA TYR A 297 3.61 11.52 6.63
C TYR A 297 4.28 12.61 7.48
N HIS A 298 5.30 12.29 8.26
CA HIS A 298 6.02 13.25 9.10
C HIS A 298 7.23 13.93 8.43
N ALA A 299 7.56 13.61 7.16
CA ALA A 299 8.70 14.20 6.45
C ALA A 299 8.64 15.73 6.39
N SER A 300 9.72 16.43 6.72
CA SER A 300 9.79 17.89 6.54
C SER A 300 9.87 18.27 5.06
N LYS A 301 9.82 19.57 4.75
CA LYS A 301 10.07 20.04 3.38
C LYS A 301 11.49 19.66 2.93
N GLU A 302 12.46 19.83 3.84
CA GLU A 302 13.88 19.52 3.64
C GLU A 302 14.11 18.02 3.47
N ASP A 303 13.30 17.16 4.08
CA ASP A 303 13.33 15.71 3.79
C ASP A 303 12.88 15.41 2.35
N LEU A 304 11.93 16.18 1.79
CA LEU A 304 11.28 15.91 0.50
C LEU A 304 11.95 16.58 -0.72
N GLU A 305 12.63 17.71 -0.55
CA GLU A 305 13.21 18.48 -1.67
C GLU A 305 14.21 17.66 -2.52
N GLY A 306 14.07 17.66 -3.84
CA GLY A 306 14.99 16.90 -4.71
C GLY A 306 14.79 15.38 -4.72
N LEU A 307 13.70 14.86 -4.12
CA LEU A 307 13.25 13.49 -4.38
C LEU A 307 12.88 13.30 -5.86
N PRO A 308 12.95 12.06 -6.40
CA PRO A 308 12.57 11.76 -7.78
C PRO A 308 11.07 12.01 -8.03
N PRO A 309 10.57 11.94 -9.27
CA PRO A 309 9.14 11.99 -9.55
C PRO A 309 8.33 11.00 -8.71
N HIS A 310 7.14 11.42 -8.26
CA HIS A 310 6.25 10.62 -7.41
C HIS A 310 4.84 10.52 -8.01
N MET A 311 4.25 9.33 -7.89
CA MET A 311 2.83 9.10 -8.13
C MET A 311 2.21 8.48 -6.87
N THR A 312 1.05 8.99 -6.46
CA THR A 312 0.26 8.37 -5.39
C THR A 312 -1.17 8.19 -5.86
N VAL A 313 -1.67 6.97 -5.74
CA VAL A 313 -3.07 6.63 -6.00
C VAL A 313 -3.70 6.26 -4.67
N VAL A 314 -4.90 6.74 -4.37
CA VAL A 314 -5.68 6.35 -3.18
C VAL A 314 -7.07 5.87 -3.60
N ASP A 315 -7.70 5.04 -2.79
CA ASP A 315 -9.10 4.62 -2.99
C ASP A 315 -10.07 5.59 -2.29
N GLU A 316 -11.22 5.86 -2.91
CA GLU A 316 -12.20 6.81 -2.38
C GLU A 316 -12.76 6.38 -1.02
N LEU A 317 -13.14 5.11 -0.86
CA LEU A 317 -13.73 4.57 0.36
C LEU A 317 -12.65 3.88 1.22
N SER A 318 -11.56 4.60 1.50
CA SER A 318 -10.46 4.11 2.36
C SER A 318 -10.13 5.12 3.47
N PRO A 319 -9.94 4.66 4.72
CA PRO A 319 -9.36 5.48 5.78
C PRO A 319 -8.02 6.11 5.40
N LEU A 320 -7.20 5.45 4.58
CA LEU A 320 -5.86 5.91 4.21
C LEU A 320 -5.85 7.02 3.15
N ARG A 321 -7.03 7.38 2.61
CA ARG A 321 -7.16 8.37 1.54
C ARG A 321 -6.52 9.71 1.90
N SER A 322 -6.88 10.27 3.05
CA SER A 322 -6.45 11.63 3.43
C SER A 322 -4.96 11.74 3.67
N GLU A 323 -4.32 10.70 4.24
CA GLU A 323 -2.87 10.72 4.48
C GLU A 323 -2.07 10.61 3.18
N GLY A 324 -2.52 9.81 2.22
CA GLY A 324 -1.92 9.76 0.88
C GLY A 324 -2.05 11.09 0.14
N GLU A 325 -3.24 11.71 0.17
CA GLU A 325 -3.45 13.04 -0.41
C GLU A 325 -2.57 14.12 0.26
N ALA A 326 -2.48 14.09 1.60
CA ALA A 326 -1.65 15.01 2.36
C ALA A 326 -0.17 14.88 1.98
N TYR A 327 0.32 13.65 1.82
CA TYR A 327 1.71 13.41 1.40
C TYR A 327 2.00 13.95 0.00
N VAL A 328 1.10 13.77 -0.96
CA VAL A 328 1.22 14.41 -2.30
C VAL A 328 1.28 15.92 -2.19
N ARG A 329 0.41 16.55 -1.38
CA ARG A 329 0.43 18.01 -1.16
C ARG A 329 1.78 18.46 -0.59
N LYS A 330 2.39 17.69 0.31
CA LYS A 330 3.72 17.97 0.86
C LYS A 330 4.81 17.86 -0.20
N LEU A 331 4.80 16.81 -1.02
CA LEU A 331 5.72 16.64 -2.15
C LEU A 331 5.65 17.84 -3.12
N VAL A 332 4.44 18.25 -3.51
CA VAL A 332 4.22 19.41 -4.39
C VAL A 332 4.77 20.70 -3.75
N ARG A 333 4.51 20.94 -2.46
CA ARG A 333 5.05 22.10 -1.73
C ARG A 333 6.58 22.10 -1.62
N ALA A 334 7.19 20.92 -1.62
CA ALA A 334 8.65 20.74 -1.65
C ALA A 334 9.23 20.81 -3.08
N GLY A 335 8.42 21.10 -4.10
CA GLY A 335 8.87 21.21 -5.49
C GLY A 335 9.14 19.87 -6.19
N VAL A 336 8.71 18.75 -5.60
CA VAL A 336 8.81 17.43 -6.24
C VAL A 336 7.77 17.31 -7.35
N LYS A 337 8.15 16.70 -8.49
CA LYS A 337 7.22 16.34 -9.57
C LYS A 337 6.27 15.25 -9.10
N ALA A 338 5.18 15.63 -8.45
CA ALA A 338 4.25 14.70 -7.80
C ALA A 338 2.83 14.82 -8.36
N VAL A 339 2.16 13.68 -8.52
CA VAL A 339 0.76 13.59 -8.96
C VAL A 339 -0.02 12.67 -8.02
N GLY A 340 -1.26 13.08 -7.71
CA GLY A 340 -2.21 12.31 -6.91
C GLY A 340 -3.43 11.89 -7.74
N HIS A 341 -3.93 10.67 -7.54
CA HIS A 341 -5.21 10.21 -8.10
C HIS A 341 -6.07 9.53 -7.05
N VAL A 342 -7.39 9.66 -7.20
CA VAL A 342 -8.37 8.93 -6.41
C VAL A 342 -9.11 7.95 -7.32
N ASN A 343 -9.20 6.68 -6.91
CA ASN A 343 -10.08 5.69 -7.54
C ASN A 343 -11.48 5.82 -6.92
N LEU A 344 -12.40 6.46 -7.65
CA LEU A 344 -13.79 6.60 -7.20
C LEU A 344 -14.49 5.24 -7.15
N GLY A 345 -15.39 5.09 -6.19
CA GLY A 345 -16.14 3.86 -5.89
C GLY A 345 -15.32 2.68 -5.38
N SER A 346 -14.01 2.88 -5.20
CA SER A 346 -13.07 1.85 -4.78
C SER A 346 -12.91 1.81 -3.26
N VAL A 347 -12.73 0.61 -2.73
CA VAL A 347 -12.30 0.36 -1.34
C VAL A 347 -10.80 0.07 -1.32
N GLN A 348 -10.19 0.11 -0.13
CA GLN A 348 -8.78 -0.20 0.05
C GLN A 348 -8.36 -1.48 -0.68
N GLY A 349 -7.38 -1.37 -1.58
CA GLY A 349 -6.73 -2.53 -2.21
C GLY A 349 -7.57 -3.21 -3.30
N ALA A 350 -8.71 -2.64 -3.70
CA ALA A 350 -9.63 -3.28 -4.63
C ALA A 350 -9.01 -3.57 -6.00
N CYS A 351 -8.14 -2.69 -6.49
CA CYS A 351 -7.43 -2.88 -7.75
C CYS A 351 -6.54 -4.14 -7.75
N LEU A 352 -6.11 -4.61 -6.58
CA LEU A 352 -5.29 -5.83 -6.46
C LEU A 352 -6.17 -7.04 -6.18
N ALA A 353 -6.98 -6.98 -5.10
CA ALA A 353 -7.68 -8.14 -4.55
C ALA A 353 -8.99 -8.49 -5.29
N PHE A 354 -9.72 -7.49 -5.78
CA PHE A 354 -11.07 -7.69 -6.34
C PHE A 354 -11.11 -7.54 -7.86
N ARG A 355 -10.02 -7.92 -8.54
CA ARG A 355 -9.89 -7.75 -10.00
C ARG A 355 -10.92 -8.50 -10.84
N GLN A 356 -11.65 -9.48 -10.31
CA GLN A 356 -12.81 -10.04 -11.00
C GLN A 356 -14.03 -9.11 -10.98
N ALA A 357 -14.25 -8.38 -9.88
CA ALA A 357 -15.36 -7.43 -9.76
C ALA A 357 -15.09 -6.15 -10.56
N VAL A 358 -13.84 -5.67 -10.50
CA VAL A 358 -13.40 -4.40 -11.10
C VAL A 358 -12.16 -4.58 -11.99
N PRO A 359 -12.23 -5.43 -13.05
CA PRO A 359 -11.08 -5.73 -13.90
C PRO A 359 -10.49 -4.49 -14.56
N GLU A 360 -11.31 -3.51 -14.92
CA GLU A 360 -10.85 -2.27 -15.51
C GLU A 360 -10.04 -1.39 -14.54
N MET A 361 -10.38 -1.38 -13.24
CA MET A 361 -9.59 -0.63 -12.24
C MET A 361 -8.20 -1.26 -12.08
N HIS A 362 -8.12 -2.59 -12.02
CA HIS A 362 -6.88 -3.35 -12.01
C HIS A 362 -6.01 -3.05 -13.25
N GLU A 363 -6.59 -3.18 -14.45
CA GLU A 363 -5.89 -2.94 -15.72
C GLU A 363 -5.42 -1.48 -15.87
N VAL A 364 -6.23 -0.51 -15.43
CA VAL A 364 -5.85 0.91 -15.47
C VAL A 364 -4.70 1.19 -14.51
N LEU A 365 -4.71 0.64 -13.29
CA LEU A 365 -3.61 0.82 -12.34
C LEU A 365 -2.30 0.22 -12.89
N ALA A 366 -2.33 -1.01 -13.41
CA ALA A 366 -1.16 -1.66 -13.99
C ALA A 366 -0.59 -0.87 -15.17
N ARG A 367 -1.45 -0.38 -16.08
CA ARG A 367 -1.04 0.47 -17.21
C ARG A 367 -0.46 1.80 -16.78
N LYS A 368 -1.03 2.45 -15.75
CA LYS A 368 -0.50 3.72 -15.21
C LYS A 368 0.88 3.54 -14.60
N ILE A 369 1.10 2.47 -13.85
CA ILE A 369 2.43 2.14 -13.29
C ILE A 369 3.43 1.90 -14.41
N ALA A 370 3.06 1.12 -15.43
CA ALA A 370 3.94 0.86 -16.57
C ALA A 370 4.25 2.14 -17.37
N ALA A 371 3.26 3.00 -17.59
CA ALA A 371 3.46 4.28 -18.25
C ALA A 371 4.38 5.19 -17.43
N PHE A 372 4.20 5.27 -16.12
CA PHE A 372 5.07 6.03 -15.23
C PHE A 372 6.53 5.53 -15.31
N ALA A 373 6.75 4.22 -15.13
CA ALA A 373 8.08 3.62 -15.16
C ALA A 373 8.83 3.81 -16.50
N ARG A 374 8.10 3.87 -17.62
CA ARG A 374 8.71 4.14 -18.94
C ARG A 374 9.18 5.58 -19.14
N ASN A 375 8.60 6.54 -18.41
CA ASN A 375 8.77 7.98 -18.66
C ASN A 375 9.58 8.72 -17.58
N VAL A 376 9.94 8.04 -16.48
CA VAL A 376 10.87 8.58 -15.50
C VAL A 376 12.32 8.39 -15.91
#